data_AF-A0A3A6IDN9-F1
#
_entry.id   AF-A0A3A6IDN9-F1
#
_cell.length_a   1.000
_cell.length_b   1.000
_cell.length_c   1.000
_cell.angle_alpha   90.00
_cell.angle_beta   90.00
_cell.angle_gamma   90.00
#
_symmetry.space_group_name_H-M   'P 1'
#
loop_
_entity.id
_entity.type
_entity.pdbx_description
1 polymer ?
#
loop_
_entity_poly.entity_id
_entity_poly.type
_entity_poly.pdbx_seq_one_letter_code
_entity_poly.pdbx_strand_id
1 'polypeptide(L)'
;MGLFKERIFSGFSLSNFTRVRDVLASNHIWYTTKVRDLSGGTGLGASRAETGSFGIKPDSSKEYEVLVKKKDADKARHLISKITFDRN
;
A
#
# COMPACT_ATOMS: atom_id res chain seq x y z
N MET A 1 17.54 2.69 -16.86
CA MET A 1 16.80 3.74 -16.12
C MET A 1 15.90 3.09 -15.08
N GLY A 2 16.23 3.25 -13.79
CA GLY A 2 15.46 2.66 -12.69
C GLY A 2 14.03 3.19 -12.62
N LEU A 3 13.07 2.28 -12.50
CA LEU A 3 11.67 2.57 -12.20
C LEU A 3 11.58 3.13 -10.77
N PHE A 4 11.87 4.41 -10.58
CA PHE A 4 11.66 5.08 -9.30
C PHE A 4 10.17 5.07 -9.00
N LYS A 5 9.76 4.19 -8.08
CA LYS A 5 8.42 4.15 -7.53
C LYS A 5 8.42 4.93 -6.23
N GLU A 6 7.38 5.71 -6.01
CA GLU A 6 7.21 6.50 -4.81
C GLU A 6 6.00 5.97 -4.03
N ARG A 7 6.20 5.76 -2.73
CA ARG A 7 5.15 5.38 -1.78
C ARG A 7 4.30 6.62 -1.51
N ILE A 8 3.04 6.57 -1.91
CA ILE A 8 2.07 7.67 -1.76
C ILE A 8 1.09 7.45 -0.61
N PHE A 9 0.81 6.18 -0.27
CA PHE A 9 -0.11 5.82 0.78
C PHE A 9 0.41 4.60 1.53
N SER A 10 0.21 4.63 2.84
CA SER A 10 0.42 3.48 3.69
C SER A 10 -0.45 3.51 4.92
N GLY A 11 -1.02 2.37 5.27
CA GLY A 11 -1.74 2.21 6.51
C GLY A 11 -2.36 0.83 6.63
N PHE A 12 -3.01 0.61 7.77
CA PHE A 12 -3.66 -0.66 8.11
C PHE A 12 -5.15 -0.68 7.74
N SER A 13 -5.71 0.47 7.34
CA SER A 13 -7.13 0.60 7.00
C SER A 13 -7.41 0.20 5.54
N LEU A 14 -8.13 -0.91 5.37
CA LEU A 14 -8.60 -1.38 4.06
C LEU A 14 -9.54 -0.37 3.38
N SER A 15 -10.36 0.34 4.16
CA SER A 15 -11.31 1.33 3.65
C SER A 15 -10.58 2.51 2.98
N ASN A 16 -9.53 3.02 3.63
CA ASN A 16 -8.71 4.10 3.06
C ASN A 16 -7.95 3.61 1.83
N PHE A 17 -7.39 2.40 1.89
CA PHE A 17 -6.68 1.79 0.75
C PHE A 17 -7.59 1.65 -0.47
N THR A 18 -8.82 1.16 -0.28
CA THR A 18 -9.79 0.97 -1.37
C THR A 18 -10.14 2.30 -2.01
N ARG A 19 -10.34 3.36 -1.21
CA ARG A 19 -10.63 4.71 -1.71
C ARG A 19 -9.48 5.30 -2.51
N VAL A 20 -8.25 5.17 -2.02
CA VAL A 20 -7.04 5.63 -2.73
C VAL A 20 -6.91 4.89 -4.07
N ARG A 21 -7.09 3.57 -4.06
CA ARG A 21 -7.02 2.72 -5.25
C ARG A 21 -8.07 3.11 -6.29
N ASP A 22 -9.30 3.36 -5.86
CA ASP A 22 -10.42 3.72 -6.72
C ASP A 22 -10.19 5.05 -7.44
N VAL A 23 -9.69 6.06 -6.72
CA VAL A 23 -9.35 7.37 -7.30
C VAL A 23 -8.19 7.25 -8.29
N LEU A 24 -7.15 6.48 -7.96
CA LEU A 24 -6.03 6.26 -8.88
C LEU A 24 -6.49 5.52 -10.15
N ALA A 25 -7.37 4.52 -10.02
CA ALA A 25 -7.94 3.78 -11.13
C ALA A 25 -8.81 4.68 -12.03
N SER A 26 -9.68 5.50 -11.42
CA SER A 26 -10.54 6.45 -12.14
C SER A 26 -9.75 7.50 -12.92
N ASN A 27 -8.54 7.84 -12.46
CA ASN A 27 -7.64 8.78 -13.14
C ASN A 27 -6.67 8.08 -14.12
N HIS A 28 -6.83 6.77 -14.37
CA HIS A 28 -5.94 5.96 -15.23
C HIS A 28 -4.46 6.02 -14.81
N ILE A 29 -4.18 6.22 -13.52
CA ILE A 29 -2.81 6.28 -13.00
C ILE A 29 -2.34 4.86 -12.71
N TRP A 30 -1.20 4.48 -13.27
CA TRP A 30 -0.62 3.17 -12.99
C TRP A 30 -0.04 3.12 -11.57
N TYR A 31 -0.60 2.25 -10.73
CA TYR A 31 -0.16 2.03 -9.35
C TYR A 31 0.25 0.57 -9.13
N THR A 32 1.06 0.35 -8.10
CA THR A 32 1.46 -0.96 -7.59
C THR A 32 1.00 -1.04 -6.14
N THR A 33 0.21 -2.04 -5.79
CA THR A 33 -0.21 -2.30 -4.42
C THR A 33 0.70 -3.35 -3.80
N LYS A 34 1.21 -3.10 -2.60
CA LYS A 34 1.89 -4.09 -1.78
C LYS A 34 1.09 -4.28 -0.50
N VAL A 35 0.82 -5.52 -0.16
CA VAL A 35 0.21 -5.89 1.12
C VAL A 35 1.27 -6.66 1.89
N ARG A 36 1.60 -6.21 3.09
CA ARG A 36 2.53 -6.88 3.99
C ARG A 36 1.74 -7.44 5.16
N ASP A 37 1.77 -8.76 5.30
CA ASP A 37 1.25 -9.44 6.48
C ASP A 37 2.34 -9.42 7.57
N LEU A 38 2.15 -8.62 8.61
CA LEU A 38 2.98 -8.58 9.83
C LEU A 38 2.81 -9.86 10.67
N SER A 39 1.73 -10.63 10.50
CA SER A 39 1.41 -11.80 11.35
C SER A 39 2.14 -13.10 11.04
N GLY A 40 2.94 -13.16 10.00
CA GLY A 40 3.66 -14.40 9.74
C GLY A 40 4.48 -14.27 8.48
N GLY A 41 5.77 -14.55 8.59
CA GLY A 41 6.60 -14.76 7.41
C GLY A 41 5.92 -15.80 6.53
N THR A 42 5.48 -15.40 5.34
CA THR A 42 5.34 -16.19 4.10
C THR A 42 4.69 -15.28 3.07
N GLY A 43 5.50 -14.43 2.44
CA GLY A 43 5.10 -13.70 1.23
C GLY A 43 5.76 -14.34 0.01
N LEU A 44 5.08 -15.35 -0.54
CA LEU A 44 5.21 -15.94 -1.90
C LEU A 44 6.52 -15.67 -2.66
N GLY A 45 7.48 -16.60 -2.58
CA GLY A 45 8.57 -16.66 -3.56
C GLY A 45 9.72 -17.63 -3.33
N ALA A 46 10.15 -17.90 -2.09
CA ALA A 46 11.33 -18.74 -1.89
C ALA A 46 11.30 -19.51 -0.55
N SER A 47 11.42 -20.83 -0.69
CA SER A 47 12.19 -21.74 0.16
C SER A 47 12.04 -21.67 1.68
N ARG A 48 11.48 -22.75 2.21
CA ARG A 48 11.79 -23.39 3.51
C ARG A 48 12.83 -22.66 4.37
N ALA A 49 12.41 -22.07 5.48
CA ALA A 49 13.21 -22.01 6.70
C ALA A 49 12.30 -21.75 7.90
N GLU A 50 12.39 -22.65 8.85
CA GLU A 50 11.77 -22.67 10.16
C GLU A 50 12.21 -21.46 10.97
N THR A 51 11.30 -20.72 11.63
CA THR A 51 11.54 -19.99 12.90
C THR A 51 10.21 -19.46 13.42
N GLY A 52 9.87 -19.83 14.66
CA GLY A 52 8.56 -19.64 15.27
C GLY A 52 8.12 -18.18 15.45
N SER A 53 6.82 -17.94 15.31
CA SER A 53 6.21 -16.67 15.70
C SER A 53 5.69 -16.77 17.14
N PHE A 54 6.54 -16.32 18.07
CA PHE A 54 6.14 -16.01 19.44
C PHE A 54 5.31 -14.71 19.41
N GLY A 55 3.98 -14.83 19.50
CA GLY A 55 3.11 -13.75 19.99
C GLY A 55 2.76 -12.59 19.05
N ILE A 56 2.57 -12.81 17.73
CA ILE A 56 2.07 -11.73 16.86
C ILE A 56 0.56 -11.59 17.03
N LYS A 57 0.12 -10.53 17.70
CA LYS A 57 -1.30 -10.19 17.87
C LYS A 57 -1.98 -10.04 16.50
N PRO A 58 -3.06 -10.78 16.20
CA PRO A 58 -3.71 -10.82 14.89
C PRO A 58 -4.59 -9.60 14.56
N ASP A 59 -4.66 -8.61 15.46
CA ASP A 59 -5.69 -7.56 15.40
C ASP A 59 -5.36 -6.43 14.39
N SER A 60 -4.13 -6.35 13.88
CA SER A 60 -3.70 -5.32 12.90
C SER A 60 -2.59 -5.83 11.97
N SER A 61 -2.76 -7.05 11.50
CA SER A 61 -1.70 -7.82 10.84
C SER A 61 -1.36 -7.38 9.43
N LYS A 62 -2.11 -6.50 8.77
CA LYS A 62 -1.94 -6.21 7.34
C LYS A 62 -1.63 -4.74 7.12
N GLU A 63 -0.42 -4.43 6.67
CA GLU A 63 -0.05 -3.10 6.18
C GLU A 63 -0.28 -3.04 4.68
N TYR A 64 -1.09 -2.08 4.24
CA TYR A 64 -1.33 -1.79 2.83
C TYR A 64 -0.44 -0.63 2.41
N GLU A 65 0.27 -0.81 1.30
CA GLU A 65 1.14 0.20 0.70
C GLU A 65 0.75 0.39 -0.77
N VAL A 66 0.64 1.64 -1.20
CA VAL A 66 0.42 2.00 -2.61
C VAL A 66 1.64 2.75 -3.11
N LEU A 67 2.22 2.25 -4.20
CA LEU A 67 3.34 2.87 -4.88
C LEU A 67 2.93 3.28 -6.29
N VAL A 68 3.35 4.46 -6.71
CA VAL A 68 3.13 4.98 -8.07
C VAL A 68 4.47 5.27 -8.73
N LYS A 69 4.48 5.40 -10.05
CA LYS A 69 5.68 5.86 -10.75
C LYS A 69 5.96 7.31 -10.35
N LYS A 70 7.24 7.68 -10.20
CA LYS A 70 7.65 9.04 -9.85
C LYS A 70 7.08 10.11 -10.81
N LYS A 71 6.88 9.76 -12.09
CA LYS A 71 6.23 10.64 -13.10
C LYS A 71 4.80 11.01 -12.75
N ASP A 72 4.08 10.12 -12.07
CA ASP A 72 2.67 10.27 -11.72
C ASP A 72 2.48 10.55 -10.21
N ALA A 73 3.58 10.61 -9.46
CA ALA A 73 3.57 10.79 -8.01
C ALA A 73 2.98 12.14 -7.61
N ASP A 74 3.32 13.21 -8.32
CA ASP A 74 2.75 14.53 -8.09
C ASP A 74 1.22 14.53 -8.20
N LYS A 75 0.70 14.00 -9.32
CA LYS A 75 -0.76 13.87 -9.54
C LYS A 75 -1.42 13.03 -8.45
N ALA A 76 -0.80 11.89 -8.11
CA ALA A 76 -1.33 11.00 -7.08
C ALA A 76 -1.36 11.67 -5.69
N ARG A 77 -0.32 12.43 -5.32
CA ARG A 77 -0.28 13.21 -4.07
C ARG A 77 -1.40 14.25 -4.01
N HIS A 78 -1.62 14.98 -5.10
CA HIS A 78 -2.71 15.95 -5.18
C HIS A 78 -4.09 15.29 -5.01
N LEU A 79 -4.32 14.15 -5.67
CA LEU A 79 -5.56 13.38 -5.52
C LEU A 79 -5.78 12.88 -4.10
N ILE A 80 -4.72 12.39 -3.44
CA ILE A 80 -4.78 11.89 -2.06
C ILE A 80 -5.03 13.02 -1.07
N SER A 81 -4.36 14.16 -1.26
CA SER A 81 -4.59 15.35 -0.45
C SER A 81 -6.05 15.80 -0.56
N LYS A 82 -6.63 15.77 -1.78
CA LYS A 82 -8.03 16.12 -2.01
C LYS A 82 -9.00 15.19 -1.27
N ILE A 83 -8.85 13.86 -1.35
CA ILE A 83 -9.74 12.93 -0.63
C ILE A 83 -9.62 12.98 0.89
N THR A 84 -8.47 13.42 1.40
CA THR A 84 -8.20 13.51 2.84
C THR A 84 -8.75 14.81 3.41
N PHE A 85 -8.71 15.89 2.62
CA PHE A 85 -9.16 17.23 3.02
C PHE A 85 -10.66 17.47 2.81
N ASP A 86 -11.31 16.72 1.92
CA ASP A 86 -12.76 16.80 1.63
C ASP A 86 -13.69 16.34 2.80
N ARG A 87 -13.17 16.25 4.02
CA ARG A 87 -13.93 15.97 5.26
C ARG A 87 -13.80 17.11 6.28
N ASN A 88 -13.93 18.35 5.82
CA ASN A 88 -14.24 19.51 6.65
C ASN A 88 -15.50 20.19 6.09
#